data_AF-A0AAW5PNF9-F1
#
_entry.id   AF-A0AAW5PNF9-F1
#
_cell.length_a   1.000
_cell.length_b   1.000
_cell.length_c   1.000
_cell.angle_alpha   90.00
_cell.angle_beta   90.00
_cell.angle_gamma   90.00
#
_symmetry.space_group_name_H-M   'P 1'
#
loop_
_entity.id
_entity.type
_entity.pdbx_description
1 polymer ?
#
loop_
_entity_poly.entity_id
_entity_poly.type
_entity_poly.pdbx_seq_one_letter_code
_entity_poly.pdbx_strand_id
1 'polypeptide(L)'
;MPTLSRTTLALSLALITGLTALTPATSHARPAANAPAQAAPLAVQPYHPGDDALFAVSSTLITGRHDAILVDAQFAATDAAQLVQRIRDSGKRLTTIYISHGDPDYYFGLATLQDAFPDARILATPATVAHINATQAAKLAYWGPQMGAGKPSRIVIPTPLDGDTLTLEGQPIKIIGLTGPTPDRTVLWIPDLRTVLGGIPIVAGEHVWMADTRSAQSHAHWLQTLATIKALNPTRVIPGHYAADAALDISAVDFTADYIRAFDAETARSKDATVLIAAMKKRYPNLAGESSLELGAKVAKGEMQWP
;
A
#
# COMPACT_ATOMS: atom_id res chain seq x y z
N MET A 1 74.77 -11.65 -77.25
CA MET A 1 73.40 -11.61 -77.83
C MET A 1 72.46 -11.06 -76.76
N PRO A 2 71.53 -10.14 -77.06
CA PRO A 2 71.75 -8.88 -77.76
C PRO A 2 71.13 -7.68 -76.99
N THR A 3 71.61 -6.45 -77.29
CA THR A 3 70.86 -5.18 -77.52
C THR A 3 69.89 -4.65 -76.44
N LEU A 4 69.72 -3.35 -76.11
CA LEU A 4 70.09 -2.00 -76.57
C LEU A 4 69.85 -1.10 -75.33
N SER A 5 70.72 -0.13 -74.98
CA SER A 5 70.53 1.32 -75.21
C SER A 5 69.07 1.80 -74.97
N ARG A 6 68.76 2.91 -74.27
CA ARG A 6 69.27 4.26 -74.57
C ARG A 6 68.51 5.34 -73.75
N THR A 7 69.18 6.48 -73.57
CA THR A 7 68.67 7.88 -73.58
C THR A 7 67.89 8.50 -72.41
N THR A 8 68.54 9.58 -71.93
CA THR A 8 68.08 10.81 -71.28
C THR A 8 66.82 11.46 -71.85
N LEU A 9 65.97 12.05 -71.00
CA LEU A 9 65.38 13.38 -71.24
C LEU A 9 64.82 13.99 -69.94
N ALA A 10 65.17 15.25 -69.68
CA ALA A 10 64.61 16.11 -68.64
C ALA A 10 63.24 16.67 -69.07
N LEU A 11 62.33 16.94 -68.14
CA LEU A 11 61.37 18.05 -68.28
C LEU A 11 60.77 18.50 -66.93
N SER A 12 60.52 19.80 -66.89
CA SER A 12 60.26 20.66 -65.75
C SER A 12 58.79 20.79 -65.37
N LEU A 13 58.57 21.07 -64.08
CA LEU A 13 57.64 22.03 -63.44
C LEU A 13 56.25 22.31 -64.09
N ALA A 14 55.19 22.06 -63.32
CA ALA A 14 54.01 22.94 -63.24
C ALA A 14 53.27 22.72 -61.90
N LEU A 15 53.34 23.72 -61.00
CA LEU A 15 52.46 23.83 -59.84
C LEU A 15 51.13 24.45 -60.30
N ILE A 16 50.02 23.76 -60.08
CA ILE A 16 48.67 24.32 -60.24
C ILE A 16 48.09 24.50 -58.83
N THR A 17 48.00 25.74 -58.38
CA THR A 17 47.27 26.12 -57.16
C THR A 17 45.78 26.27 -57.49
N GLY A 18 44.96 25.30 -57.07
CA GLY A 18 43.50 25.41 -57.08
C GLY A 18 43.00 25.96 -55.74
N LEU A 19 42.42 27.16 -55.74
CA LEU A 19 41.63 27.68 -54.62
C LEU A 19 40.24 27.02 -54.63
N THR A 20 39.96 26.17 -53.66
CA THR A 20 38.58 25.73 -53.34
C THR A 20 37.98 26.65 -52.29
N ALA A 21 36.93 27.37 -52.65
CA ALA A 21 36.11 28.14 -51.71
C ALA A 21 35.30 27.18 -50.82
N LEU A 22 35.52 27.23 -49.50
CA LEU A 22 34.67 26.55 -48.53
C LEU A 22 33.42 27.39 -48.25
N THR A 23 32.24 26.82 -48.50
CA THR A 23 30.97 27.34 -47.98
C THR A 23 30.83 26.94 -46.50
N PRO A 24 30.40 27.84 -45.61
CA PRO A 24 30.19 27.50 -44.21
C PRO A 24 28.93 26.66 -44.05
N ALA A 25 29.08 25.44 -43.52
CA ALA A 25 27.97 24.58 -43.15
C ALA A 25 27.24 25.17 -41.93
N THR A 26 25.96 25.52 -42.10
CA THR A 26 25.07 25.95 -41.02
C THR A 26 24.68 24.73 -40.17
N SER A 27 25.37 24.55 -39.04
CA SER A 27 24.99 23.54 -38.04
C SER A 27 23.62 23.88 -37.46
N HIS A 28 22.60 23.09 -37.82
CA HIS A 28 21.29 23.17 -37.19
C HIS A 28 21.40 22.51 -35.82
N ALA A 29 21.48 23.34 -34.76
CA ALA A 29 21.45 22.88 -33.39
C ALA A 29 20.16 22.07 -33.16
N ARG A 30 20.34 20.77 -32.93
CA ARG A 30 19.26 19.85 -32.57
C ARG A 30 18.70 20.32 -31.22
N PRO A 31 17.39 20.56 -31.07
CA PRO A 31 16.84 20.98 -29.79
C PRO A 31 17.17 19.93 -28.74
N ALA A 32 17.73 20.36 -27.61
CA ALA A 32 18.00 19.50 -26.48
C ALA A 32 16.69 18.79 -26.11
N ALA A 33 16.70 17.45 -26.10
CA ALA A 33 15.59 16.69 -25.57
C ALA A 33 15.39 17.14 -24.12
N ASN A 34 14.21 17.65 -23.79
CA ASN A 34 13.83 17.90 -22.41
C ASN A 34 14.04 16.59 -21.64
N ALA A 35 15.03 16.56 -20.75
CA ALA A 35 15.15 15.50 -19.77
C ALA A 35 13.80 15.45 -19.01
N PRO A 36 13.21 14.27 -18.79
CA PRO A 36 11.98 14.19 -18.00
C PRO A 36 12.24 14.88 -16.66
N ALA A 37 11.41 15.90 -16.35
CA ALA A 37 11.51 16.61 -15.10
C ALA A 37 11.42 15.58 -13.97
N GLN A 38 12.47 15.49 -13.14
CA GLN A 38 12.51 14.58 -12.02
C GLN A 38 11.25 14.80 -11.16
N ALA A 39 10.43 13.76 -11.02
CA ALA A 39 9.23 13.85 -10.21
C ALA A 39 9.64 14.21 -8.77
N ALA A 40 8.96 15.16 -8.13
CA ALA A 40 9.28 15.49 -6.75
C ALA A 40 8.98 14.28 -5.86
N PRO A 41 9.78 14.03 -4.80
CA PRO A 41 9.57 12.86 -3.96
C PRO A 41 8.15 12.87 -3.39
N LEU A 42 7.50 11.70 -3.40
CA LEU A 42 6.23 11.53 -2.69
C LEU A 42 6.41 11.82 -1.20
N ALA A 43 5.34 12.23 -0.54
CA ALA A 43 5.27 12.29 0.91
C ALA A 43 4.11 11.44 1.42
N VAL A 44 4.24 10.93 2.66
CA VAL A 44 3.29 9.97 3.25
C VAL A 44 2.91 10.45 4.64
N GLN A 45 1.62 10.76 4.81
CA GLN A 45 1.03 11.25 6.05
C GLN A 45 0.02 10.24 6.58
N PRO A 46 0.38 9.42 7.59
CA PRO A 46 -0.57 8.52 8.22
C PRO A 46 -1.58 9.30 9.07
N TYR A 47 -2.76 8.72 9.20
CA TYR A 47 -3.83 9.12 10.08
C TYR A 47 -4.22 7.91 10.93
N HIS A 48 -4.35 8.15 12.22
CA HIS A 48 -4.89 7.24 13.21
C HIS A 48 -6.13 7.90 13.83
N PRO A 49 -7.27 7.20 13.96
CA PRO A 49 -8.51 7.81 14.43
C PRO A 49 -8.53 8.12 15.93
N GLY A 50 -7.57 7.59 16.68
CA GLY A 50 -7.44 7.80 18.13
C GLY A 50 -8.11 6.71 18.94
N ASP A 51 -7.97 6.78 20.27
CA ASP A 51 -8.37 5.71 21.18
C ASP A 51 -9.90 5.60 21.36
N ASP A 52 -10.65 6.65 21.00
CA ASP A 52 -12.11 6.66 21.05
C ASP A 52 -12.76 5.96 19.83
N ALA A 53 -11.97 5.58 18.84
CA ALA A 53 -12.45 4.90 17.64
C ALA A 53 -12.78 3.44 17.93
N LEU A 54 -13.86 2.93 17.32
CA LEU A 54 -14.23 1.51 17.44
C LEU A 54 -13.16 0.57 16.85
N PHE A 55 -12.45 1.05 15.82
CA PHE A 55 -11.32 0.34 15.20
C PHE A 55 -10.17 1.32 14.98
N ALA A 56 -8.97 0.92 15.39
CA ALA A 56 -7.71 1.64 15.19
C ALA A 56 -7.17 1.49 13.75
N VAL A 57 -8.06 1.48 12.75
CA VAL A 57 -7.67 1.34 11.34
C VAL A 57 -6.93 2.59 10.88
N SER A 58 -5.84 2.42 10.15
CA SER A 58 -5.09 3.56 9.64
C SER A 58 -5.60 3.99 8.27
N SER A 59 -5.50 5.29 8.02
CA SER A 59 -5.58 5.84 6.68
C SER A 59 -4.28 6.53 6.35
N THR A 60 -3.92 6.63 5.08
CA THR A 60 -2.67 7.28 4.69
C THR A 60 -2.86 8.18 3.48
N LEU A 61 -2.51 9.46 3.61
CA LEU A 61 -2.47 10.39 2.49
C LEU A 61 -1.07 10.37 1.86
N ILE A 62 -1.01 9.96 0.59
CA ILE A 62 0.20 9.98 -0.23
C ILE A 62 0.10 11.18 -1.15
N THR A 63 1.05 12.12 -1.08
CA THR A 63 1.01 13.37 -1.85
C THR A 63 2.20 13.50 -2.80
N GLY A 64 1.93 13.93 -4.03
CA GLY A 64 2.92 14.43 -4.98
C GLY A 64 3.01 15.96 -4.95
N ARG A 65 3.40 16.57 -6.08
CA ARG A 65 3.47 18.03 -6.20
C ARG A 65 2.09 18.68 -6.21
N HIS A 66 1.16 18.11 -6.95
CA HIS A 66 -0.17 18.62 -7.24
C HIS A 66 -1.26 17.65 -6.79
N ASP A 67 -1.02 16.35 -6.92
CA ASP A 67 -2.02 15.31 -6.72
C ASP A 67 -1.80 14.53 -5.43
N ALA A 68 -2.85 13.83 -4.98
CA ALA A 68 -2.80 12.93 -3.83
C ALA A 68 -3.62 11.66 -4.05
N ILE A 69 -3.19 10.60 -3.37
CA ILE A 69 -3.94 9.35 -3.19
C ILE A 69 -4.22 9.18 -1.69
N LEU A 70 -5.47 8.92 -1.34
CA LEU A 70 -5.84 8.45 -0.01
C LEU A 70 -5.88 6.91 -0.01
N VAL A 71 -5.32 6.30 1.03
CA VAL A 71 -5.43 4.86 1.28
C VAL A 71 -6.29 4.67 2.52
N ASP A 72 -7.36 3.88 2.36
CA ASP A 72 -8.38 3.51 3.34
C ASP A 72 -9.20 4.69 3.89
N ALA A 73 -10.48 4.43 4.15
CA ALA A 73 -11.50 5.47 4.32
C ALA A 73 -12.02 5.64 5.76
N GLN A 74 -11.45 4.91 6.71
CA GLN A 74 -11.93 4.82 8.10
C GLN A 74 -13.30 4.16 8.24
N PHE A 75 -13.60 3.76 9.47
CA PHE A 75 -14.86 3.10 9.81
C PHE A 75 -16.02 4.08 9.95
N ALA A 76 -15.84 5.10 10.78
CA ALA A 76 -16.91 6.05 11.08
C ALA A 76 -16.90 7.25 10.11
N ALA A 77 -18.10 7.72 9.77
CA ALA A 77 -18.28 8.92 8.95
C ALA A 77 -17.64 10.17 9.57
N THR A 78 -17.53 10.23 10.91
CA THR A 78 -16.86 11.31 11.65
C THR A 78 -15.35 11.31 11.44
N ASP A 79 -14.72 10.14 11.43
CA ASP A 79 -13.28 10.02 11.16
C ASP A 79 -12.97 10.29 9.68
N ALA A 80 -13.85 9.84 8.79
CA ALA A 80 -13.77 10.20 7.37
C ALA A 80 -13.90 11.71 7.15
N ALA A 81 -14.68 12.43 7.96
CA ALA A 81 -14.75 13.89 7.89
C ALA A 81 -13.42 14.57 8.31
N GLN A 82 -12.68 13.99 9.26
CA GLN A 82 -11.32 14.45 9.58
C GLN A 82 -10.36 14.24 8.41
N LEU A 83 -10.48 13.11 7.69
CA LEU A 83 -9.72 12.88 6.45
C LEU A 83 -10.05 13.92 5.37
N VAL A 84 -11.33 14.28 5.20
CA VAL A 84 -11.73 15.36 4.28
C VAL A 84 -10.99 16.66 4.61
N GLN A 85 -10.93 17.03 5.89
CA GLN A 85 -10.23 18.25 6.30
C GLN A 85 -8.73 18.15 6.00
N ARG A 86 -8.07 17.03 6.35
CA ARG A 86 -6.65 16.81 6.06
C ARG A 86 -6.31 16.90 4.58
N ILE A 87 -7.17 16.35 3.72
CA ILE A 87 -7.00 16.43 2.27
C ILE A 87 -7.11 17.87 1.79
N ARG A 88 -8.10 18.64 2.29
CA ARG A 88 -8.24 20.07 1.96
C ARG A 88 -7.02 20.88 2.42
N ASP A 89 -6.55 20.63 3.65
CA ASP A 89 -5.39 21.32 4.23
C ASP A 89 -4.08 21.01 3.48
N SER A 90 -3.99 19.84 2.84
CA SER A 90 -2.83 19.48 2.02
C SER A 90 -2.67 20.36 0.77
N GLY A 91 -3.75 21.02 0.33
CA GLY A 91 -3.80 21.79 -0.92
C GLY A 91 -3.61 20.95 -2.19
N LYS A 92 -3.63 19.60 -2.09
CA LYS A 92 -3.50 18.69 -3.22
C LYS A 92 -4.86 18.33 -3.80
N ARG A 93 -4.89 18.03 -5.09
CA ARG A 93 -6.05 17.43 -5.74
C ARG A 93 -6.08 15.93 -5.44
N LEU A 94 -7.12 15.47 -4.76
CA LEU A 94 -7.33 14.04 -4.55
C LEU A 94 -7.76 13.38 -5.87
N THR A 95 -6.90 12.54 -6.44
CA THR A 95 -7.19 11.85 -7.70
C THR A 95 -7.73 10.43 -7.48
N THR A 96 -7.36 9.81 -6.37
CA THR A 96 -7.69 8.41 -6.10
C THR A 96 -7.86 8.16 -4.60
N ILE A 97 -8.85 7.35 -4.26
CA ILE A 97 -9.01 6.70 -2.97
C ILE A 97 -8.83 5.21 -3.22
N TYR A 98 -7.85 4.58 -2.59
CA TYR A 98 -7.61 3.15 -2.69
C TYR A 98 -8.04 2.45 -1.39
N ILE A 99 -8.84 1.41 -1.52
CA ILE A 99 -9.25 0.54 -0.40
C ILE A 99 -8.41 -0.73 -0.44
N SER A 100 -7.68 -0.96 0.64
CA SER A 100 -6.69 -2.03 0.75
C SER A 100 -7.27 -3.36 1.26
N HIS A 101 -8.42 -3.33 1.94
CA HIS A 101 -9.08 -4.54 2.44
C HIS A 101 -10.62 -4.45 2.43
N GLY A 102 -11.29 -5.60 2.49
CA GLY A 102 -12.75 -5.71 2.33
C GLY A 102 -13.56 -5.57 3.63
N ASP A 103 -12.91 -5.24 4.74
CA ASP A 103 -13.57 -5.04 6.02
C ASP A 103 -14.12 -3.63 6.18
N PRO A 104 -15.25 -3.45 6.91
CA PRO A 104 -15.99 -2.20 6.97
C PRO A 104 -15.16 -0.97 7.34
N ASP A 105 -14.22 -1.14 8.25
CA ASP A 105 -13.33 -0.13 8.76
C ASP A 105 -12.38 0.45 7.69
N TYR A 106 -12.17 -0.28 6.59
CA TYR A 106 -11.41 0.21 5.46
C TYR A 106 -12.25 1.08 4.51
N TYR A 107 -13.59 0.91 4.44
CA TYR A 107 -14.40 1.50 3.36
C TYR A 107 -15.72 2.18 3.76
N PHE A 108 -16.21 2.04 5.00
CA PHE A 108 -17.48 2.64 5.40
C PHE A 108 -17.47 4.16 5.30
N GLY A 109 -16.34 4.82 5.59
CA GLY A 109 -16.20 6.26 5.42
C GLY A 109 -16.21 6.78 3.97
N LEU A 110 -16.25 5.90 2.97
CA LEU A 110 -16.20 6.29 1.55
C LEU A 110 -17.33 7.23 1.12
N ALA A 111 -18.53 7.12 1.68
CA ALA A 111 -19.63 8.01 1.32
C ALA A 111 -19.29 9.48 1.62
N THR A 112 -18.74 9.75 2.81
CA THR A 112 -18.28 11.08 3.22
C THR A 112 -17.20 11.62 2.29
N LEU A 113 -16.23 10.77 1.92
CA LEU A 113 -15.13 11.16 1.03
C LEU A 113 -15.59 11.38 -0.42
N GLN A 114 -16.49 10.53 -0.93
CA GLN A 114 -17.03 10.65 -2.28
C GLN A 114 -17.86 11.94 -2.43
N ASP A 115 -18.64 12.30 -1.40
CA ASP A 115 -19.43 13.54 -1.42
C ASP A 115 -18.52 14.78 -1.42
N ALA A 116 -17.38 14.71 -0.73
CA ALA A 116 -16.41 15.81 -0.66
C ALA A 116 -15.49 15.90 -1.90
N PHE A 117 -15.20 14.78 -2.55
CA PHE A 117 -14.27 14.68 -3.69
C PHE A 117 -14.86 13.81 -4.81
N PRO A 118 -15.93 14.27 -5.50
CA PRO A 118 -16.68 13.46 -6.46
C PRO A 118 -15.85 13.04 -7.69
N ASP A 119 -14.78 13.76 -8.00
CA ASP A 119 -13.89 13.48 -9.13
C ASP A 119 -12.81 12.43 -8.81
N ALA A 120 -12.63 12.06 -7.53
CA ALA A 120 -11.64 11.07 -7.13
C ALA A 120 -12.10 9.66 -7.50
N ARG A 121 -11.23 8.89 -8.16
CA ARG A 121 -11.50 7.48 -8.47
C ARG A 121 -11.41 6.66 -7.19
N ILE A 122 -12.42 5.85 -6.90
CA ILE A 122 -12.43 4.93 -5.77
C ILE A 122 -12.08 3.53 -6.28
N LEU A 123 -10.93 3.01 -5.89
CA LEU A 123 -10.34 1.79 -6.45
C LEU A 123 -10.04 0.76 -5.36
N ALA A 124 -10.15 -0.52 -5.71
CA ALA A 124 -9.67 -1.62 -4.88
C ALA A 124 -9.29 -2.81 -5.78
N THR A 125 -8.62 -3.82 -5.24
CA THR A 125 -8.34 -5.03 -6.02
C THR A 125 -9.65 -5.75 -6.40
N PRO A 126 -9.71 -6.49 -7.52
CA PRO A 126 -10.92 -7.25 -7.87
C PRO A 126 -11.40 -8.18 -6.75
N ALA A 127 -10.48 -8.81 -6.02
CA ALA A 127 -10.80 -9.65 -4.86
C ALA A 127 -11.45 -8.85 -3.72
N THR A 128 -10.93 -7.66 -3.42
CA THR A 128 -11.51 -6.76 -2.40
C THR A 128 -12.91 -6.31 -2.81
N VAL A 129 -13.11 -5.91 -4.06
CA VAL A 129 -14.44 -5.51 -4.57
C VAL A 129 -15.43 -6.68 -4.48
N ALA A 130 -15.01 -7.90 -4.84
CA ALA A 130 -15.85 -9.08 -4.73
C ALA A 130 -16.23 -9.38 -3.28
N HIS A 131 -15.28 -9.29 -2.34
CA HIS A 131 -15.54 -9.50 -0.92
C HIS A 131 -16.50 -8.45 -0.34
N ILE A 132 -16.33 -7.17 -0.68
CA ILE A 132 -17.24 -6.10 -0.24
C ILE A 132 -18.66 -6.37 -0.75
N ASN A 133 -18.82 -6.69 -2.04
CA ASN A 133 -20.14 -7.01 -2.60
C ASN A 133 -20.81 -8.18 -1.89
N ALA A 134 -20.04 -9.21 -1.53
CA ALA A 134 -20.56 -10.39 -0.85
C ALA A 134 -20.98 -10.13 0.61
N THR A 135 -20.34 -9.18 1.30
CA THR A 135 -20.45 -9.05 2.76
C THR A 135 -21.07 -7.74 3.25
N GLN A 136 -21.15 -6.70 2.42
CA GLN A 136 -21.54 -5.34 2.85
C GLN A 136 -22.89 -5.27 3.57
N ALA A 137 -23.90 -6.01 3.11
CA ALA A 137 -25.25 -5.92 3.66
C ALA A 137 -25.31 -6.49 5.08
N ALA A 138 -24.68 -7.66 5.30
CA ALA A 138 -24.59 -8.29 6.62
C ALA A 138 -23.73 -7.45 7.57
N LYS A 139 -22.59 -6.94 7.09
CA LYS A 139 -21.71 -6.06 7.86
C LYS A 139 -22.42 -4.77 8.27
N LEU A 140 -23.15 -4.12 7.37
CA LEU A 140 -23.91 -2.90 7.68
C LEU A 140 -25.06 -3.17 8.66
N ALA A 141 -25.75 -4.30 8.55
CA ALA A 141 -26.81 -4.68 9.48
C ALA A 141 -26.27 -4.91 10.90
N TYR A 142 -25.07 -5.51 11.02
CA TYR A 142 -24.43 -5.78 12.29
C TYR A 142 -23.84 -4.51 12.94
N TRP A 143 -23.06 -3.74 12.17
CA TRP A 143 -22.33 -2.58 12.69
C TRP A 143 -23.17 -1.32 12.76
N GLY A 144 -24.07 -1.10 11.80
CA GLY A 144 -24.84 0.14 11.67
C GLY A 144 -25.56 0.58 12.97
N PRO A 145 -26.21 -0.32 13.73
CA PRO A 145 -26.82 0.03 15.02
C PRO A 145 -25.82 0.48 16.10
N GLN A 146 -24.57 0.03 16.03
CA GLN A 146 -23.52 0.33 17.02
C GLN A 146 -22.81 1.66 16.72
N MET A 147 -22.87 2.12 15.48
CA MET A 147 -22.11 3.29 15.02
C MET A 147 -22.79 4.63 15.32
N GLY A 148 -24.07 4.65 15.68
CA GLY A 148 -24.81 5.90 15.93
C GLY A 148 -24.67 6.90 14.78
N ALA A 149 -24.22 8.13 15.10
CA ALA A 149 -23.97 9.18 14.11
C ALA A 149 -22.79 8.90 13.16
N GLY A 150 -21.92 7.95 13.49
CA GLY A 150 -20.80 7.52 12.65
C GLY A 150 -21.20 6.55 11.54
N LYS A 151 -22.46 6.09 11.48
CA LYS A 151 -22.94 5.18 10.45
C LYS A 151 -22.82 5.80 9.05
N PRO A 152 -22.37 5.07 8.03
CA PRO A 152 -22.31 5.59 6.66
C PRO A 152 -23.71 5.91 6.11
N SER A 153 -23.82 6.99 5.32
CA SER A 153 -25.08 7.40 4.66
C SER A 153 -25.48 6.43 3.53
N ARG A 154 -24.49 5.85 2.85
CA ARG A 154 -24.61 4.80 1.85
C ARG A 154 -23.35 3.95 1.84
N ILE A 155 -23.44 2.72 1.34
CA ILE A 155 -22.23 1.97 0.99
C ILE A 155 -21.78 2.40 -0.41
N VAL A 156 -20.48 2.69 -0.54
CA VAL A 156 -19.82 2.96 -1.82
C VAL A 156 -18.96 1.76 -2.16
N ILE A 157 -19.17 1.19 -3.34
CA ILE A 157 -18.39 0.05 -3.84
C ILE A 157 -17.24 0.57 -4.70
N PRO A 158 -15.97 0.27 -4.37
CA PRO A 158 -14.85 0.63 -5.22
C PRO A 158 -14.94 -0.01 -6.61
N THR A 159 -14.39 0.67 -7.62
CA THR A 159 -14.20 0.08 -8.94
C THR A 159 -12.96 -0.83 -8.93
N PRO A 160 -12.99 -2.00 -9.58
CA PRO A 160 -11.81 -2.86 -9.67
C PRO A 160 -10.64 -2.12 -10.33
N LEU A 161 -9.47 -2.20 -9.70
CA LEU A 161 -8.21 -1.73 -10.26
C LEU A 161 -7.71 -2.75 -11.30
N ASP A 162 -7.27 -2.23 -12.44
CA ASP A 162 -6.54 -2.99 -13.44
C ASP A 162 -5.06 -3.09 -13.06
N GLY A 163 -4.53 -4.31 -13.03
CA GLY A 163 -3.12 -4.57 -12.71
C GLY A 163 -2.80 -4.48 -11.21
N ASP A 164 -1.53 -4.21 -10.90
CA ASP A 164 -0.96 -4.31 -9.55
C ASP A 164 -0.37 -2.98 -9.06
N THR A 165 -0.61 -1.87 -9.76
CA THR A 165 0.12 -0.63 -9.52
C THR A 165 -0.81 0.58 -9.62
N LEU A 166 -0.79 1.40 -8.57
CA LEU A 166 -1.30 2.77 -8.61
C LEU A 166 -0.18 3.70 -9.06
N THR A 167 -0.52 4.81 -9.71
CA THR A 167 0.47 5.81 -10.15
C THR A 167 0.09 7.19 -9.64
N LEU A 168 1.03 7.87 -9.00
CA LEU A 168 0.87 9.26 -8.57
C LEU A 168 1.98 10.10 -9.22
N GLU A 169 1.60 10.97 -10.16
CA GLU A 169 2.53 11.83 -10.90
C GLU A 169 3.70 11.07 -11.57
N GLY A 170 3.42 9.86 -12.07
CA GLY A 170 4.41 8.99 -12.69
C GLY A 170 5.22 8.13 -11.72
N GLN A 171 5.06 8.30 -10.40
CA GLN A 171 5.69 7.43 -9.40
C GLN A 171 4.79 6.23 -9.06
N PRO A 172 5.35 5.00 -9.08
CA PRO A 172 4.57 3.79 -8.84
C PRO A 172 4.36 3.55 -7.35
N ILE A 173 3.15 3.11 -7.01
CA ILE A 173 2.76 2.57 -5.71
C ILE A 173 2.25 1.16 -5.97
N LYS A 174 3.05 0.15 -5.63
CA LYS A 174 2.84 -1.25 -6.01
C LYS A 174 1.98 -1.97 -4.99
N ILE A 175 1.11 -2.86 -5.44
CA ILE A 175 0.31 -3.74 -4.61
C ILE A 175 1.04 -5.07 -4.50
N ILE A 176 1.46 -5.42 -3.29
CA ILE A 176 2.23 -6.63 -3.01
C ILE A 176 1.31 -7.70 -2.43
N GLY A 177 1.44 -8.94 -2.92
CA GLY A 177 0.72 -10.12 -2.40
C GLY A 177 -0.32 -10.73 -3.36
N LEU A 178 -0.63 -10.08 -4.48
CA LEU A 178 -1.67 -10.52 -5.43
C LEU A 178 -1.48 -11.93 -6.02
N THR A 179 -0.24 -12.44 -6.05
CA THR A 179 0.10 -13.77 -6.54
C THR A 179 0.45 -14.74 -5.41
N GLY A 180 0.32 -14.30 -4.16
CA GLY A 180 0.58 -15.10 -2.97
C GLY A 180 -0.58 -16.01 -2.59
N PRO A 181 -0.43 -16.79 -1.50
CA PRO A 181 -1.46 -17.72 -1.04
C PRO A 181 -2.70 -17.05 -0.44
N THR A 182 -2.63 -15.76 -0.11
CA THR A 182 -3.74 -14.92 0.39
C THR A 182 -3.81 -13.64 -0.44
N PRO A 183 -4.26 -13.72 -1.71
CA PRO A 183 -4.24 -12.58 -2.64
C PRO A 183 -5.27 -11.49 -2.29
N ASP A 184 -6.15 -11.76 -1.34
CA ASP A 184 -7.09 -10.84 -0.69
C ASP A 184 -6.45 -10.01 0.45
N ARG A 185 -5.20 -10.33 0.83
CA ARG A 185 -4.46 -9.70 1.93
C ARG A 185 -3.19 -9.04 1.41
N THR A 186 -3.37 -7.93 0.70
CA THR A 186 -2.28 -7.18 0.07
C THR A 186 -1.80 -6.01 0.93
N VAL A 187 -0.60 -5.50 0.63
CA VAL A 187 -0.09 -4.22 1.15
C VAL A 187 0.37 -3.34 0.00
N LEU A 188 0.49 -2.03 0.24
CA LEU A 188 1.12 -1.11 -0.70
C LEU A 188 2.61 -0.96 -0.43
N TRP A 189 3.40 -0.84 -1.49
CA TRP A 189 4.83 -0.57 -1.48
C TRP A 189 5.15 0.65 -2.34
N ILE A 190 5.78 1.65 -1.73
CA ILE A 190 6.30 2.84 -2.42
C ILE A 190 7.82 2.70 -2.53
N PRO A 191 8.37 2.31 -3.70
CA PRO A 191 9.80 2.04 -3.85
C PRO A 191 10.68 3.25 -3.52
N ASP A 192 10.29 4.43 -4.00
CA ASP A 192 11.09 5.66 -3.87
C ASP A 192 11.24 6.11 -2.41
N LEU A 193 10.26 5.78 -1.56
CA LEU A 193 10.28 6.07 -0.13
C LEU A 193 10.67 4.88 0.74
N ARG A 194 10.87 3.71 0.12
CA ARG A 194 11.00 2.42 0.79
C ARG A 194 9.98 2.24 1.91
N THR A 195 8.72 2.57 1.63
CA THR A 195 7.63 2.57 2.61
C THR A 195 6.59 1.52 2.26
N VAL A 196 6.26 0.65 3.23
CA VAL A 196 5.11 -0.26 3.18
C VAL A 196 3.96 0.35 3.97
N LEU A 197 2.74 0.27 3.46
CA LEU A 197 1.55 0.80 4.14
C LEU A 197 0.25 0.10 3.73
N GLY A 198 -0.77 0.28 4.55
CA GLY A 198 -2.13 -0.22 4.31
C GLY A 198 -2.24 -1.74 4.39
N GLY A 199 -3.47 -2.22 4.28
CA GLY A 199 -3.82 -3.63 4.32
C GLY A 199 -3.84 -4.22 5.72
N ILE A 200 -4.65 -5.26 5.88
CA ILE A 200 -4.79 -6.03 7.12
C ILE A 200 -3.53 -6.80 7.59
N PRO A 201 -2.51 -7.14 6.75
CA PRO A 201 -1.44 -8.03 7.21
C PRO A 201 -0.56 -7.52 8.33
N ILE A 202 -0.47 -6.21 8.58
CA ILE A 202 0.46 -5.65 9.56
C ILE A 202 -0.35 -4.95 10.65
N VAL A 203 -0.16 -5.39 11.89
CA VAL A 203 -0.75 -4.81 13.10
C VAL A 203 0.37 -4.44 14.08
N ALA A 204 0.20 -3.44 14.93
CA ALA A 204 1.19 -3.09 15.95
C ALA A 204 0.56 -2.59 17.26
N GLY A 205 1.04 -3.06 18.41
CA GLY A 205 0.63 -2.49 19.70
C GLY A 205 -0.79 -2.84 20.18
N GLU A 206 -1.48 -3.75 19.49
CA GLU A 206 -2.79 -4.29 19.90
C GLU A 206 -2.89 -5.80 19.66
N HIS A 207 -3.86 -6.45 20.29
CA HIS A 207 -4.16 -7.85 20.03
C HIS A 207 -4.60 -8.06 18.58
N VAL A 208 -3.82 -8.84 17.84
CA VAL A 208 -4.01 -9.09 16.41
C VAL A 208 -5.34 -9.82 16.15
N TRP A 209 -6.06 -9.39 15.12
CA TRP A 209 -7.32 -10.00 14.68
C TRP A 209 -7.08 -11.38 14.04
N MET A 210 -7.17 -12.43 14.86
CA MET A 210 -6.94 -13.81 14.42
C MET A 210 -8.21 -14.52 13.91
N ALA A 211 -9.39 -13.92 14.04
CA ALA A 211 -10.68 -14.58 13.80
C ALA A 211 -10.87 -15.02 12.34
N ASP A 212 -10.30 -14.28 11.37
CA ASP A 212 -10.43 -14.60 9.94
C ASP A 212 -9.42 -15.65 9.46
N THR A 213 -8.39 -15.94 10.25
CA THR A 213 -7.34 -16.92 9.92
C THR A 213 -7.47 -18.13 10.83
N ARG A 214 -8.45 -19.00 10.57
CA ARG A 214 -8.80 -20.07 11.53
C ARG A 214 -7.82 -21.24 11.59
N SER A 215 -6.96 -21.40 10.58
CA SER A 215 -6.12 -22.60 10.43
C SER A 215 -4.64 -22.30 10.54
N ALA A 216 -3.85 -23.27 11.02
CA ALA A 216 -2.39 -23.18 11.03
C ALA A 216 -1.82 -22.92 9.62
N GLN A 217 -2.48 -23.40 8.57
CA GLN A 217 -2.10 -23.10 7.19
C GLN A 217 -2.33 -21.62 6.85
N SER A 218 -3.45 -21.03 7.25
CA SER A 218 -3.71 -19.60 7.05
C SER A 218 -2.69 -18.72 7.80
N HIS A 219 -2.24 -19.14 8.99
CA HIS A 219 -1.17 -18.48 9.71
C HIS A 219 0.18 -18.62 9.01
N ALA A 220 0.51 -19.81 8.49
CA ALA A 220 1.73 -20.01 7.71
C ALA A 220 1.76 -19.13 6.45
N HIS A 221 0.63 -19.00 5.76
CA HIS A 221 0.48 -18.10 4.61
C HIS A 221 0.65 -16.63 5.02
N TRP A 222 0.08 -16.21 6.14
CA TRP A 222 0.27 -14.85 6.65
C TRP A 222 1.73 -14.57 7.00
N LEU A 223 2.40 -15.50 7.68
CA LEU A 223 3.84 -15.41 7.98
C LEU A 223 4.69 -15.30 6.70
N GLN A 224 4.30 -15.97 5.60
CA GLN A 224 4.94 -15.82 4.29
C GLN A 224 4.75 -14.42 3.69
N THR A 225 3.56 -13.84 3.84
CA THR A 225 3.30 -12.44 3.44
C THR A 225 4.19 -11.48 4.23
N LEU A 226 4.31 -11.66 5.55
CA LEU A 226 5.20 -10.86 6.40
C LEU A 226 6.67 -11.02 5.99
N ALA A 227 7.11 -12.23 5.65
CA ALA A 227 8.47 -12.46 5.14
C ALA A 227 8.72 -11.74 3.80
N THR A 228 7.73 -11.74 2.90
CA THR A 228 7.79 -10.99 1.64
C THR A 228 7.96 -9.49 1.89
N ILE A 229 7.22 -8.94 2.86
CA ILE A 229 7.33 -7.53 3.28
C ILE A 229 8.74 -7.22 3.79
N LYS A 230 9.31 -8.07 4.65
CA LYS A 230 10.70 -7.89 5.14
C LYS A 230 11.72 -7.91 4.00
N ALA A 231 11.54 -8.75 3.00
CA ALA A 231 12.43 -8.85 1.85
C ALA A 231 12.48 -7.57 0.99
N LEU A 232 11.45 -6.72 1.04
CA LEU A 232 11.46 -5.39 0.43
C LEU A 232 12.45 -4.42 1.11
N ASN A 233 12.91 -4.76 2.32
CA ASN A 233 13.80 -3.96 3.15
C ASN A 233 13.25 -2.53 3.37
N PRO A 234 12.02 -2.36 3.88
CA PRO A 234 11.43 -1.05 4.08
C PRO A 234 12.19 -0.25 5.13
N THR A 235 12.28 1.07 4.96
CA THR A 235 12.76 1.99 6.00
C THR A 235 11.61 2.51 6.87
N ARG A 236 10.37 2.34 6.42
CA ARG A 236 9.16 2.73 7.14
C ARG A 236 8.03 1.73 6.86
N VAL A 237 7.24 1.42 7.88
CA VAL A 237 6.07 0.55 7.76
C VAL A 237 4.91 1.21 8.49
N ILE A 238 3.79 1.41 7.82
CA ILE A 238 2.55 1.95 8.42
C ILE A 238 1.55 0.79 8.50
N PRO A 239 1.30 0.23 9.69
CA PRO A 239 0.38 -0.90 9.85
C PRO A 239 -1.05 -0.54 9.44
N GLY A 240 -1.84 -1.54 9.03
CA GLY A 240 -3.28 -1.37 8.81
C GLY A 240 -4.01 -1.03 10.09
N HIS A 241 -3.54 -1.57 11.23
CA HIS A 241 -3.98 -1.20 12.57
C HIS A 241 -2.80 -1.00 13.49
N TYR A 242 -2.81 0.05 14.30
CA TYR A 242 -1.75 0.24 15.29
C TYR A 242 -2.20 1.05 16.50
N ALA A 243 -1.66 0.77 17.68
CA ALA A 243 -1.80 1.64 18.84
C ALA A 243 -1.11 2.99 18.63
N ALA A 244 -1.63 4.07 19.21
CA ALA A 244 -1.17 5.45 18.94
C ALA A 244 0.33 5.70 19.17
N ASP A 245 0.98 4.94 20.06
CA ASP A 245 2.41 5.03 20.40
C ASP A 245 3.27 3.97 19.70
N ALA A 246 2.69 3.13 18.85
CA ALA A 246 3.42 2.08 18.14
C ALA A 246 4.44 2.66 17.15
N ALA A 247 5.59 1.98 17.05
CA ALA A 247 6.60 2.33 16.07
C ALA A 247 6.12 2.04 14.63
N LEU A 248 6.33 2.99 13.72
CA LEU A 248 5.99 2.88 12.31
C LEU A 248 7.19 2.41 11.47
N ASP A 249 7.80 1.31 11.90
CA ASP A 249 8.98 0.71 11.29
C ASP A 249 8.86 -0.83 11.18
N ILE A 250 9.94 -1.48 10.77
CA ILE A 250 9.97 -2.94 10.53
C ILE A 250 9.57 -3.77 11.76
N SER A 251 9.68 -3.22 12.97
CA SER A 251 9.29 -3.92 14.20
C SER A 251 7.79 -4.24 14.25
N ALA A 252 6.93 -3.51 13.53
CA ALA A 252 5.51 -3.86 13.41
C ALA A 252 5.29 -5.21 12.69
N VAL A 253 6.14 -5.50 11.69
CA VAL A 253 6.12 -6.77 10.95
C VAL A 253 6.64 -7.91 11.83
N ASP A 254 7.68 -7.63 12.65
CA ASP A 254 8.17 -8.57 13.66
C ASP A 254 7.10 -8.87 14.71
N PHE A 255 6.46 -7.82 15.26
CA PHE A 255 5.38 -7.93 16.24
C PHE A 255 4.24 -8.83 15.74
N THR A 256 3.73 -8.58 14.54
CA THR A 256 2.63 -9.39 13.98
C THR A 256 3.06 -10.86 13.84
N ALA A 257 4.28 -11.11 13.31
CA ALA A 257 4.79 -12.46 13.13
C ALA A 257 4.96 -13.21 14.46
N ASP A 258 5.48 -12.53 15.49
CA ASP A 258 5.67 -13.11 16.82
C ASP A 258 4.36 -13.33 17.56
N TYR A 259 3.39 -12.44 17.36
CA TYR A 259 2.03 -12.64 17.87
C TYR A 259 1.39 -13.89 17.27
N ILE A 260 1.43 -14.07 15.95
CA ILE A 260 0.88 -15.26 15.27
C ILE A 260 1.52 -16.54 15.82
N ARG A 261 2.86 -16.59 15.93
CA ARG A 261 3.58 -17.75 16.48
C ARG A 261 3.21 -18.02 17.94
N ALA A 262 3.06 -16.96 18.74
CA ALA A 262 2.65 -17.08 20.13
C ALA A 262 1.21 -17.63 20.23
N PHE A 263 0.30 -17.09 19.43
CA PHE A 263 -1.09 -17.51 19.37
C PHE A 263 -1.21 -18.99 18.96
N ASP A 264 -0.45 -19.43 17.94
CA ASP A 264 -0.39 -20.85 17.55
C ASP A 264 0.10 -21.76 18.68
N ALA A 265 1.19 -21.36 19.34
CA ALA A 265 1.78 -22.14 20.43
C ALA A 265 0.82 -22.25 21.63
N GLU A 266 0.14 -21.16 22.00
CA GLU A 266 -0.82 -21.19 23.11
C GLU A 266 -2.13 -21.88 22.71
N THR A 267 -2.58 -21.78 21.46
CA THR A 267 -3.78 -22.47 20.97
C THR A 267 -3.62 -23.99 21.10
N ALA A 268 -2.44 -24.52 20.76
CA ALA A 268 -2.11 -25.94 20.89
C ALA A 268 -2.08 -26.42 22.35
N ARG A 269 -1.76 -25.53 23.31
CA ARG A 269 -1.67 -25.84 24.74
C ARG A 269 -2.97 -25.60 25.51
N SER A 270 -3.86 -24.81 24.94
CA SER A 270 -5.09 -24.37 25.60
C SER A 270 -6.24 -25.31 25.31
N LYS A 271 -6.99 -25.67 26.35
CA LYS A 271 -8.18 -26.53 26.21
C LYS A 271 -9.34 -25.80 25.54
N ASP A 272 -9.55 -24.54 25.91
CA ASP A 272 -10.68 -23.69 25.52
C ASP A 272 -10.24 -22.24 25.35
N ALA A 273 -11.15 -21.37 24.92
CA ALA A 273 -10.86 -19.97 24.64
C ALA A 273 -10.45 -19.22 25.92
N THR A 274 -11.03 -19.56 27.07
CA THR A 274 -10.71 -18.92 28.35
C THR A 274 -9.24 -19.12 28.72
N VAL A 275 -8.74 -20.35 28.59
CA VAL A 275 -7.32 -20.66 28.83
C VAL A 275 -6.42 -19.96 27.81
N LEU A 276 -6.81 -19.92 26.54
CA LEU A 276 -6.05 -19.26 25.47
C LEU A 276 -5.96 -17.74 25.70
N ILE A 277 -7.08 -17.09 26.03
CA ILE A 277 -7.13 -15.66 26.35
C ILE A 277 -6.19 -15.36 27.51
N ALA A 278 -6.28 -16.11 28.61
CA ALA A 278 -5.41 -15.92 29.77
C ALA A 278 -3.92 -16.09 29.43
N ALA A 279 -3.57 -17.08 28.60
CA ALA A 279 -2.21 -17.31 28.15
C ALA A 279 -1.67 -16.15 27.28
N MET A 280 -2.49 -15.65 26.34
CA MET A 280 -2.11 -14.53 25.48
C MET A 280 -1.99 -13.22 26.26
N LYS A 281 -2.92 -12.94 27.19
CA LYS A 281 -2.81 -11.77 28.09
C LYS A 281 -1.56 -11.85 28.97
N LYS A 282 -1.11 -13.05 29.36
CA LYS A 282 0.15 -13.20 30.09
C LYS A 282 1.39 -12.87 29.23
N ARG A 283 1.37 -13.24 27.94
CA ARG A 283 2.48 -12.95 27.01
C ARG A 283 2.48 -11.48 26.57
N TYR A 284 1.30 -10.88 26.50
CA TYR A 284 1.06 -9.54 26.00
C TYR A 284 0.16 -8.74 26.96
N PRO A 285 0.64 -8.39 28.17
CA PRO A 285 -0.22 -7.86 29.24
C PRO A 285 -0.71 -6.42 29.03
N ASN A 286 -0.11 -5.69 28.10
CA ASN A 286 -0.35 -4.25 27.91
C ASN A 286 -0.98 -3.92 26.56
N LEU A 287 -1.41 -4.92 25.77
CA LEU A 287 -2.04 -4.66 24.48
C LEU A 287 -3.50 -4.26 24.65
N ALA A 288 -3.93 -3.28 23.87
CA ALA A 288 -5.34 -2.99 23.66
C ALA A 288 -6.02 -4.06 22.79
N GLY A 289 -7.30 -3.88 22.50
CA GLY A 289 -8.04 -4.77 21.58
C GLY A 289 -8.41 -6.13 22.18
N GLU A 290 -8.69 -6.21 23.49
CA GLU A 290 -9.05 -7.48 24.14
C GLU A 290 -10.23 -8.20 23.46
N SER A 291 -11.18 -7.46 22.90
CA SER A 291 -12.30 -8.02 22.11
C SER A 291 -11.82 -8.81 20.89
N SER A 292 -10.78 -8.35 20.21
CA SER A 292 -10.15 -9.06 19.08
C SER A 292 -9.54 -10.39 19.55
N LEU A 293 -8.86 -10.39 20.70
CA LEU A 293 -8.32 -11.61 21.29
C LEU A 293 -9.44 -12.58 21.69
N GLU A 294 -10.48 -12.09 22.36
CA GLU A 294 -11.60 -12.92 22.80
C GLU A 294 -12.29 -13.60 21.62
N LEU A 295 -12.55 -12.85 20.55
CA LEU A 295 -13.17 -13.38 19.35
C LEU A 295 -12.26 -14.40 18.67
N GLY A 296 -10.99 -14.05 18.43
CA GLY A 296 -10.02 -14.94 17.81
C GLY A 296 -9.85 -16.25 18.59
N ALA A 297 -9.82 -16.19 19.91
CA ALA A 297 -9.72 -17.36 20.77
C ALA A 297 -10.95 -18.27 20.68
N LYS A 298 -12.17 -17.71 20.72
CA LYS A 298 -13.42 -18.49 20.57
C LYS A 298 -13.47 -19.19 19.23
N VAL A 299 -13.07 -18.50 18.16
CA VAL A 299 -13.02 -19.07 16.80
C VAL A 299 -11.97 -20.18 16.70
N ALA A 300 -10.74 -19.93 17.15
CA ALA A 300 -9.65 -20.90 17.11
C ALA A 300 -9.96 -22.18 17.91
N LYS A 301 -10.78 -22.07 18.96
CA LYS A 301 -11.22 -23.21 19.79
C LYS A 301 -12.53 -23.85 19.33
N GLY A 302 -13.13 -23.34 18.25
CA GLY A 302 -14.38 -23.87 17.70
C GLY A 302 -15.62 -23.56 18.55
N GLU A 303 -15.50 -22.66 19.52
CA GLU A 303 -16.58 -22.22 20.41
C GLU A 303 -17.49 -21.18 19.75
N MET A 304 -17.03 -20.59 18.64
CA MET A 304 -17.79 -19.63 17.82
C MET A 304 -17.51 -19.85 16.33
N GLN A 305 -18.56 -19.70 15.51
CA GLN A 305 -18.42 -19.58 14.07
C GLN A 305 -18.31 -18.10 13.70
N TRP A 306 -17.31 -17.76 12.89
CA TRP A 306 -17.03 -16.38 12.49
C TRP A 306 -17.04 -16.23 10.97
N PRO A 307 -18.13 -15.72 10.38
CA PRO A 307 -18.42 -15.84 8.94
C PRO A 307 -17.33 -15.33 8.02
#